data_AF-A0A524P046-F1
#
_entry.id   AF-A0A524P046-F1
#
_cell.length_a   1.000
_cell.length_b   1.000
_cell.length_c   1.000
_cell.angle_alpha   90.00
_cell.angle_beta   90.00
_cell.angle_gamma   90.00
#
_symmetry.space_group_name_H-M   'P 1'
#
loop_
_entity.id
_entity.type
_entity.pdbx_description
1 polymer ?
#
loop_
_entity_poly.entity_id
_entity_poly.type
_entity_poly.pdbx_seq_one_letter_code
_entity_poly.pdbx_strand_id
1 'polypeptide(L)'
;MTASLKESVEPPAEEHPPRNESVPYSKRDEDFVRILNAAGLACELDTAQLSVITSSLQESRVDSRRMDILGLYYRGNDDASVAARRRSGDRFFMHNDYFSVNAHQLVSSLANLNPEIASVKLQRIGTEEGPLVLRAGEHFSAVADEDDEDAEHGTVAVRALVRALNALLAKANVSERLVPLVPDESRELYVGVTEEGAMTLLQGGCTELSAVAALREFASW
;
A
#
# COMPACT_ATOMS: atom_id res chain seq x y z
N MET A 1 64.08 -56.53 -13.75
CA MET A 1 63.92 -55.10 -14.06
C MET A 1 63.09 -54.97 -15.31
N THR A 2 61.87 -54.44 -15.21
CA THR A 2 61.21 -53.53 -16.17
C THR A 2 59.85 -53.15 -15.57
N ALA A 3 59.81 -52.01 -14.88
CA ALA A 3 58.58 -51.37 -14.45
C ALA A 3 58.06 -50.50 -15.61
N SER A 4 56.81 -50.72 -16.03
CA SER A 4 56.15 -49.92 -17.06
C SER A 4 55.45 -48.73 -16.39
N LEU A 5 55.86 -47.51 -16.74
CA LEU A 5 55.27 -46.26 -16.27
C LEU A 5 54.12 -45.80 -17.19
N LYS A 6 53.04 -45.38 -16.52
CA LYS A 6 52.14 -44.25 -16.82
C LYS A 6 51.31 -44.28 -18.12
N GLU A 7 49.99 -44.22 -17.94
CA GLU A 7 49.25 -42.99 -18.22
C GLU A 7 47.93 -42.99 -17.42
N SER A 8 47.85 -42.16 -16.37
CA SER A 8 46.60 -41.89 -15.67
C SER A 8 45.93 -40.72 -16.35
N VAL A 9 44.86 -41.01 -17.10
CA VAL A 9 43.98 -40.00 -17.70
C VAL A 9 43.20 -39.35 -16.57
N GLU A 10 43.40 -38.05 -16.39
CA GLU A 10 42.63 -37.21 -15.48
C GLU A 10 41.17 -37.15 -15.97
N PRO A 11 40.16 -37.38 -15.11
CA PRO A 11 38.76 -37.29 -15.54
C PRO A 11 38.44 -35.83 -15.92
N PRO A 12 37.56 -35.62 -16.92
CA PRO A 12 37.21 -34.28 -17.36
C PRO A 12 36.58 -33.51 -16.20
N ALA A 13 36.98 -32.25 -16.05
CA ALA A 13 36.42 -31.33 -15.08
C ALA A 13 34.90 -31.34 -15.18
N GLU A 14 34.22 -31.63 -14.07
CA GLU A 14 32.78 -31.42 -13.95
C GLU A 14 32.52 -29.93 -14.20
N GLU A 15 31.98 -29.61 -15.38
CA GLU A 15 31.38 -28.31 -15.65
C GLU A 15 30.23 -28.14 -14.67
N HIS A 16 30.51 -27.48 -13.54
CA HIS A 16 29.47 -26.95 -12.67
C HIS A 16 28.55 -26.11 -13.55
N PRO A 17 27.24 -26.44 -13.68
CA PRO A 17 26.33 -25.57 -14.37
C PRO A 17 26.40 -24.18 -13.72
N PRO A 18 26.27 -23.09 -14.49
CA PRO A 18 26.24 -21.77 -13.89
C PRO A 18 25.19 -21.81 -12.78
N ARG A 19 25.60 -21.47 -11.55
CA ARG A 19 24.66 -21.19 -10.46
C ARG A 19 23.71 -20.16 -11.06
N ASN A 20 22.48 -20.57 -11.38
CA ASN A 20 21.41 -19.62 -11.59
C ASN A 20 21.38 -18.80 -10.31
N GLU A 21 21.85 -17.56 -10.38
CA GLU A 21 21.68 -16.60 -9.29
C GLU A 21 20.18 -16.55 -9.04
N SER A 22 19.76 -17.19 -7.95
CA SER A 22 18.35 -17.27 -7.61
C SER A 22 17.90 -15.85 -7.33
N VAL A 23 17.08 -15.31 -8.22
CA VAL A 23 16.52 -13.97 -8.09
C VAL A 23 15.81 -13.91 -6.72
N PRO A 24 16.08 -12.90 -5.88
CA PRO A 24 15.62 -12.88 -4.47
C PRO A 24 14.12 -12.57 -4.34
N TYR A 25 13.38 -12.51 -5.44
CA TYR A 25 11.94 -12.30 -5.47
C TYR A 25 11.25 -13.43 -6.24
N SER A 26 10.01 -13.69 -5.86
CA SER A 26 9.16 -14.68 -6.50
C SER A 26 8.47 -14.10 -7.73
N LYS A 27 7.96 -14.97 -8.61
CA LYS A 27 7.08 -14.54 -9.72
C LYS A 27 5.84 -13.77 -9.24
N ARG A 28 5.33 -14.08 -8.03
CA ARG A 28 4.20 -13.36 -7.45
C ARG A 28 4.54 -11.92 -7.07
N ASP A 29 5.79 -11.68 -6.63
CA ASP A 29 6.26 -10.33 -6.32
C ASP A 29 6.36 -9.49 -7.60
N GLU A 30 6.91 -10.07 -8.67
CA GLU A 30 7.00 -9.43 -9.98
C GLU A 30 5.60 -9.15 -10.57
N ASP A 31 4.70 -10.13 -10.52
CA ASP A 31 3.32 -9.97 -10.99
C ASP A 31 2.60 -8.85 -10.20
N PHE A 32 2.83 -8.77 -8.88
CA PHE A 32 2.28 -7.71 -8.03
C PHE A 32 2.80 -6.32 -8.42
N VAL A 33 4.12 -6.15 -8.56
CA VAL A 33 4.72 -4.87 -9.00
C VAL A 33 4.21 -4.46 -10.37
N ARG A 34 4.07 -5.40 -11.30
CA ARG A 34 3.52 -5.12 -12.62
C ARG A 34 2.07 -4.61 -12.56
N ILE A 35 1.24 -5.17 -11.68
CA ILE A 35 -0.13 -4.70 -11.48
C ILE A 35 -0.15 -3.29 -10.88
N LEU A 36 0.70 -3.00 -9.88
CA LEU A 36 0.83 -1.66 -9.32
C LEU A 36 1.21 -0.63 -10.39
N ASN A 37 2.24 -0.92 -11.17
CA ASN A 37 2.70 -0.05 -12.25
C ASN A 37 1.61 0.16 -13.31
N ALA A 38 0.85 -0.89 -13.65
CA ALA A 38 -0.29 -0.77 -14.56
C ALA A 38 -1.43 0.08 -14.00
N ALA A 39 -1.61 0.11 -12.68
CA ALA A 39 -2.55 1.01 -12.00
C ALA A 39 -2.02 2.44 -11.82
N GLY A 40 -0.81 2.74 -12.32
CA GLY A 40 -0.16 4.05 -12.18
C GLY A 40 0.57 4.27 -10.84
N LEU A 41 0.70 3.23 -10.01
CA LEU A 41 1.33 3.31 -8.69
C LEU A 41 2.77 2.80 -8.75
N ALA A 42 3.60 3.26 -7.81
CA ALA A 42 4.95 2.74 -7.59
C ALA A 42 5.80 2.67 -8.86
N CYS A 43 5.62 3.60 -9.81
CA CYS A 43 6.20 3.53 -11.16
C CYS A 43 7.74 3.47 -11.19
N GLU A 44 8.42 3.84 -10.10
CA GLU A 44 9.88 3.72 -9.98
C GLU A 44 10.33 2.32 -9.52
N LEU A 45 9.42 1.45 -9.06
CA LEU A 45 9.68 0.10 -8.60
C LEU A 45 9.82 -0.85 -9.78
N ASP A 46 11.06 -1.03 -10.25
CA ASP A 46 11.43 -2.00 -11.27
C ASP A 46 11.99 -3.30 -10.64
N THR A 47 12.39 -4.25 -11.48
CA THR A 47 12.95 -5.53 -11.04
C THR A 47 14.28 -5.39 -10.30
N ALA A 48 15.06 -4.34 -10.59
CA ALA A 48 16.32 -4.07 -9.90
C ALA A 48 16.05 -3.56 -8.47
N GLN A 49 15.14 -2.60 -8.32
CA GLN A 49 14.70 -2.13 -7.00
C GLN A 49 14.00 -3.24 -6.21
N LEU A 50 13.15 -4.05 -6.87
CA LEU A 50 12.50 -5.19 -6.25
C LEU A 50 13.54 -6.18 -5.71
N SER A 51 14.58 -6.50 -6.48
CA SER A 51 15.67 -7.37 -6.05
C SER A 51 16.37 -6.87 -4.79
N VAL A 52 16.69 -5.57 -4.73
CA VAL A 52 17.32 -4.96 -3.55
C VAL A 52 16.39 -5.02 -2.33
N ILE A 53 15.12 -4.66 -2.52
CA ILE A 53 14.10 -4.69 -1.45
C ILE A 53 13.96 -6.11 -0.91
N THR A 54 13.71 -7.09 -1.77
CA THR A 54 13.39 -8.46 -1.33
C THR A 54 14.60 -9.21 -0.79
N SER A 55 15.83 -8.81 -1.14
CA SER A 55 17.06 -9.35 -0.53
C SER A 55 17.15 -9.08 0.98
N SER A 56 16.47 -8.03 1.45
CA SER A 56 16.42 -7.67 2.87
C SER A 56 15.21 -8.26 3.61
N LEU A 57 14.26 -8.85 2.88
CA LEU A 57 13.03 -9.38 3.45
C LEU A 57 13.23 -10.81 3.94
N GLN A 58 12.71 -11.08 5.14
CA GLN A 58 12.54 -12.44 5.63
C GLN A 58 11.36 -13.12 4.92
N GLU A 59 11.30 -14.44 5.03
CA GLU A 59 10.16 -15.20 4.53
C GLU A 59 8.91 -14.86 5.33
N SER A 60 7.85 -14.43 4.64
CA SER A 60 6.58 -14.02 5.23
C SER A 60 5.40 -14.49 4.37
N ARG A 61 4.18 -14.44 4.93
CA ARG A 61 2.96 -14.73 4.17
C ARG A 61 2.82 -13.73 3.02
N VAL A 62 2.09 -14.12 1.98
CA VAL A 62 1.98 -13.34 0.73
C VAL A 62 1.53 -11.89 0.99
N ASP A 63 0.50 -11.68 1.82
CA ASP A 63 -0.05 -10.35 2.06
C ASP A 63 0.91 -9.48 2.89
N SER A 64 1.51 -10.05 3.95
CA SER A 64 2.58 -9.38 4.71
C SER A 64 3.77 -9.02 3.82
N ARG A 65 4.17 -9.92 2.91
CA ARG A 65 5.27 -9.69 1.98
C ARG A 65 4.99 -8.53 1.02
N ARG A 66 3.78 -8.43 0.49
CA ARG A 66 3.35 -7.30 -0.35
C ARG A 66 3.44 -5.98 0.42
N MET A 67 2.97 -5.97 1.67
CA MET A 67 3.06 -4.82 2.56
C MET A 67 4.52 -4.45 2.89
N ASP A 68 5.39 -5.44 3.09
CA ASP A 68 6.81 -5.19 3.35
C ASP A 68 7.52 -4.57 2.14
N ILE A 69 7.22 -5.07 0.93
CA ILE A 69 7.75 -4.52 -0.32
C ILE A 69 7.35 -3.05 -0.47
N LEU A 70 6.05 -2.74 -0.30
CA LEU A 70 5.56 -1.38 -0.37
C LEU A 70 6.14 -0.50 0.74
N GLY A 71 6.17 -0.99 1.98
CA GLY A 71 6.72 -0.27 3.12
C GLY A 71 8.17 0.15 2.92
N LEU A 72 9.01 -0.74 2.36
CA LEU A 72 10.40 -0.42 2.03
C LEU A 72 10.50 0.53 0.83
N TYR A 73 9.72 0.31 -0.22
CA TYR A 73 9.69 1.19 -1.40
C TYR A 73 9.32 2.64 -1.04
N TYR A 74 8.25 2.82 -0.26
CA TYR A 74 7.76 4.15 0.16
C TYR A 74 8.54 4.76 1.33
N ARG A 75 9.41 3.99 2.01
CA ARG A 75 10.43 4.54 2.91
C ARG A 75 11.57 5.23 2.14
N GLY A 76 11.70 4.98 0.84
CA GLY A 76 12.64 5.70 -0.03
C GLY A 76 14.10 5.39 0.24
N ASN A 77 14.44 4.18 0.71
CA ASN A 77 15.82 3.78 1.04
C ASN A 77 16.53 4.77 1.98
N ASP A 78 15.83 5.22 3.02
CA ASP A 78 16.29 6.22 4.00
C ASP A 78 16.54 7.64 3.43
N ASP A 79 16.16 7.90 2.18
CA ASP A 79 16.06 9.25 1.62
C ASP A 79 14.66 9.81 1.86
N ALA A 80 14.57 10.75 2.81
CA ALA A 80 13.32 11.40 3.20
C ALA A 80 12.63 12.16 2.04
N SER A 81 13.41 12.68 1.08
CA SER A 81 12.89 13.43 -0.06
C SER A 81 12.29 12.49 -1.10
N VAL A 82 12.92 11.34 -1.34
CA VAL A 82 12.37 10.26 -2.16
C VAL A 82 11.11 9.68 -1.52
N ALA A 83 11.14 9.42 -0.21
CA ALA A 83 9.98 8.94 0.54
C ALA A 83 8.79 9.90 0.45
N ALA A 84 9.02 11.20 0.67
CA ALA A 84 7.98 12.22 0.55
C ALA A 84 7.40 12.27 -0.87
N ARG A 85 8.26 12.30 -1.90
CA ARG A 85 7.83 12.32 -3.31
C ARG A 85 6.95 11.10 -3.65
N ARG A 86 7.42 9.88 -3.35
CA ARG A 86 6.70 8.64 -3.66
C ARG A 86 5.36 8.59 -2.92
N ARG A 87 5.35 8.89 -1.62
CA ARG A 87 4.11 8.86 -0.84
C ARG A 87 3.11 9.92 -1.28
N SER A 88 3.54 11.14 -1.58
CA SER A 88 2.65 12.18 -2.07
C SER A 88 2.15 11.88 -3.48
N GLY A 89 2.98 11.31 -4.36
CA GLY A 89 2.59 10.94 -5.72
C GLY A 89 1.53 9.84 -5.76
N ASP A 90 1.72 8.78 -4.97
CA ASP A 90 0.82 7.62 -4.93
C ASP A 90 -0.24 7.72 -3.82
N ARG A 91 -0.31 8.87 -3.13
CA ARG A 91 -1.09 9.15 -1.91
C ARG A 91 -1.04 8.00 -0.89
N PHE A 92 0.14 7.43 -0.73
CA PHE A 92 0.36 6.23 0.05
C PHE A 92 0.15 6.48 1.54
N PHE A 93 -0.80 5.76 2.12
CA PHE A 93 -1.12 5.80 3.54
C PHE A 93 -1.17 4.39 4.11
N MET A 94 -0.39 4.13 5.16
CA MET A 94 -0.35 2.85 5.85
C MET A 94 -0.56 3.10 7.34
N HIS A 95 -1.54 2.41 7.92
CA HIS A 95 -1.77 2.37 9.35
C HIS A 95 -1.38 1.00 9.90
N ASN A 96 -0.86 1.00 11.13
CA ASN A 96 -0.47 -0.20 11.82
C ASN A 96 -0.96 -0.10 13.27
N ASP A 97 -1.67 -1.14 13.69
CA ASP A 97 -2.42 -1.22 14.93
C ASP A 97 -1.54 -1.34 16.18
N TYR A 98 -0.22 -1.58 16.05
CA TYR A 98 0.72 -1.47 17.17
C TYR A 98 0.98 -0.01 17.58
N PHE A 99 0.69 0.97 16.71
CA PHE A 99 0.91 2.37 17.02
C PHE A 99 -0.39 3.05 17.49
N SER A 100 -0.37 3.58 18.72
CA SER A 100 -1.44 4.44 19.21
C SER A 100 -1.37 5.81 18.52
N VAL A 101 -2.14 5.96 17.44
CA VAL A 101 -2.31 7.22 16.72
C VAL A 101 -3.72 7.74 16.96
N ASN A 102 -3.85 8.99 17.38
CA ASN A 102 -5.19 9.56 17.58
C ASN A 102 -5.83 9.97 16.23
N ALA A 103 -7.16 10.07 16.21
CA ALA A 103 -7.91 10.39 14.99
C ALA A 103 -7.49 11.72 14.33
N HIS A 104 -7.08 12.73 15.12
CA HIS A 104 -6.60 14.00 14.57
C HIS A 104 -5.27 13.86 13.84
N GLN A 105 -4.36 13.01 14.31
CA GLN A 105 -3.09 12.70 13.64
C GLN A 105 -3.31 11.91 12.34
N LEU A 106 -4.26 10.96 12.33
CA LEU A 106 -4.65 10.24 11.12
C LEU A 106 -5.21 11.21 10.08
N VAL A 107 -6.15 12.06 10.46
CA VAL A 107 -6.75 13.08 9.56
C VAL A 107 -5.70 14.06 9.06
N SER A 108 -4.76 14.48 9.90
CA SER A 108 -3.67 15.37 9.48
C SER A 108 -2.77 14.69 8.44
N SER A 109 -2.45 13.41 8.63
CA SER A 109 -1.64 12.63 7.69
C SER A 109 -2.35 12.45 6.35
N LEU A 110 -3.64 12.10 6.37
CA LEU A 110 -4.47 11.97 5.18
C LEU A 110 -4.63 13.31 4.45
N ALA A 111 -4.81 14.41 5.17
CA ALA A 111 -4.91 15.76 4.59
C ALA A 111 -3.62 16.16 3.87
N ASN A 112 -2.46 15.85 4.45
CA ASN A 112 -1.15 16.14 3.83
C ASN A 112 -0.94 15.38 2.50
N LEU A 113 -1.58 14.23 2.33
CA LEU A 113 -1.53 13.45 1.09
C LEU A 113 -2.56 13.92 0.04
N ASN A 114 -3.46 14.82 0.39
CA ASN A 114 -4.54 15.29 -0.49
C ASN A 114 -4.61 16.84 -0.47
N PRO A 115 -3.57 17.55 -0.95
CA PRO A 115 -3.50 19.01 -0.91
C PRO A 115 -4.53 19.73 -1.82
N GLU A 116 -5.20 19.00 -2.70
CA GLU A 116 -6.19 19.54 -3.65
C GLU A 116 -7.48 19.99 -2.95
N ILE A 117 -7.75 19.50 -1.75
CA ILE A 117 -8.88 19.92 -0.93
C ILE A 117 -8.46 20.90 0.15
N ALA A 118 -9.38 21.76 0.56
CA ALA A 118 -9.16 22.65 1.69
C ALA A 118 -8.79 21.87 2.96
N SER A 119 -8.08 22.53 3.88
CA SER A 119 -7.63 21.93 5.15
C SER A 119 -8.72 21.10 5.81
N VAL A 120 -8.47 19.79 5.91
CA VAL A 120 -9.41 18.82 6.48
C VAL A 120 -9.33 18.88 8.00
N LYS A 121 -10.49 18.95 8.65
CA LYS A 121 -10.61 18.93 10.11
C LYS A 121 -11.65 17.91 10.54
N LEU A 122 -11.32 17.16 11.57
CA LEU A 122 -12.25 16.30 12.29
C LEU A 122 -13.01 17.14 13.32
N GLN A 123 -14.34 17.14 13.26
CA GLN A 123 -15.21 17.93 14.14
C GLN A 123 -16.48 17.15 14.48
N ARG A 124 -17.13 17.49 15.58
CA ARG A 124 -18.51 17.05 15.86
C ARG A 124 -19.48 18.16 15.50
N ILE A 125 -20.63 17.80 14.94
CA ILE A 125 -21.70 18.76 14.65
C ILE A 125 -22.66 18.84 15.83
N GLY A 126 -22.91 20.04 16.33
CA GLY A 126 -23.88 20.29 17.39
C GLY A 126 -23.25 20.15 18.78
N THR A 127 -23.49 19.02 19.44
CA THR A 127 -23.03 18.75 20.81
C THR A 127 -21.77 17.87 20.84
N GLU A 128 -21.18 17.66 22.02
CA GLU A 128 -20.05 16.74 22.21
C GLU A 128 -20.40 15.27 21.88
N GLU A 129 -21.68 14.92 21.87
CA GLU A 129 -22.21 13.61 21.45
C GLU A 129 -22.70 13.62 19.99
N GLY A 130 -22.57 14.74 19.29
CA GLY A 130 -23.01 14.89 17.91
C GLY A 130 -22.19 14.04 16.93
N PRO A 131 -22.72 13.82 15.71
CA PRO A 131 -22.06 12.99 14.71
C PRO A 131 -20.69 13.56 14.35
N LEU A 132 -19.72 12.67 14.22
CA LEU A 132 -18.37 13.01 13.81
C LEU A 132 -18.34 13.24 12.30
N VAL A 133 -17.67 14.31 11.88
CA VAL A 133 -17.57 14.70 10.46
C VAL A 133 -16.15 15.12 10.10
N LEU A 134 -15.76 14.85 8.85
CA LEU A 134 -14.64 15.53 8.21
C LEU A 134 -15.16 16.76 7.49
N ARG A 135 -14.52 17.91 7.74
CA ARG A 135 -14.82 19.18 7.08
C ARG A 135 -13.61 19.67 6.29
N ALA A 136 -13.82 20.02 5.03
CA ALA A 136 -12.85 20.67 4.15
C ALA A 136 -13.52 21.91 3.53
N GLY A 137 -13.21 23.10 4.07
CA GLY A 137 -13.86 24.35 3.65
C GLY A 137 -15.38 24.33 3.88
N GLU A 138 -16.14 24.45 2.81
CA GLU A 138 -17.61 24.41 2.79
C GLU A 138 -18.19 22.98 2.69
N HIS A 139 -17.34 21.99 2.39
CA HIS A 139 -17.77 20.59 2.30
C HIS A 139 -17.58 19.87 3.63
N PHE A 140 -18.54 19.03 3.98
CA PHE A 140 -18.44 18.11 5.11
C PHE A 140 -18.90 16.71 4.70
N SER A 141 -18.36 15.68 5.34
CA SER A 141 -18.77 14.28 5.18
C SER A 141 -18.85 13.60 6.54
N ALA A 142 -19.86 12.77 6.75
CA ALA A 142 -20.00 12.00 7.97
C ALA A 142 -18.90 10.96 8.08
N VAL A 143 -18.36 10.79 9.27
CA VAL A 143 -17.52 9.65 9.64
C VAL A 143 -18.45 8.65 10.30
N ALA A 144 -19.05 7.79 9.47
CA ALA A 144 -19.90 6.71 9.92
C ALA A 144 -19.10 5.42 9.93
N ASP A 145 -19.04 4.77 11.09
CA ASP A 145 -18.64 3.37 11.15
C ASP A 145 -19.89 2.53 10.97
N GLU A 146 -19.95 1.75 9.90
CA GLU A 146 -21.11 0.89 9.62
C GLU A 146 -21.04 -0.42 10.43
N ASP A 147 -19.88 -0.72 11.04
CA ASP A 147 -19.59 -1.99 11.71
C ASP A 147 -19.36 -1.85 13.22
N ASP A 148 -19.47 -0.66 13.81
CA ASP A 148 -19.09 -0.42 15.21
C ASP A 148 -20.29 -0.08 16.12
N GLU A 149 -20.79 -1.11 16.83
CA GLU A 149 -21.67 -0.93 17.99
C GLU A 149 -20.91 -0.35 19.21
N ASP A 150 -19.56 -0.28 19.18
CA ASP A 150 -18.70 0.15 20.29
C ASP A 150 -18.10 1.57 20.11
N ALA A 151 -18.63 2.38 19.19
CA ALA A 151 -18.23 3.78 19.00
C ALA A 151 -18.44 4.69 20.23
N GLU A 152 -19.02 4.16 21.32
CA GLU A 152 -19.12 4.80 22.64
C GLU A 152 -17.75 5.14 23.27
N HIS A 153 -16.64 4.62 22.73
CA HIS A 153 -15.29 4.88 23.24
C HIS A 153 -14.32 5.55 22.26
N GLY A 154 -14.79 6.46 21.39
CA GLY A 154 -13.93 7.49 20.79
C GLY A 154 -12.77 7.01 19.89
N THR A 155 -12.72 5.72 19.59
CA THR A 155 -11.88 5.13 18.56
C THR A 155 -12.61 5.28 17.23
N VAL A 156 -11.93 5.84 16.23
CA VAL A 156 -12.49 5.99 14.88
C VAL A 156 -11.73 5.04 13.99
N ALA A 157 -12.42 4.11 13.33
CA ALA A 157 -11.77 3.27 12.34
C ALA A 157 -11.16 4.13 11.23
N VAL A 158 -9.90 3.85 10.89
CA VAL A 158 -9.21 4.51 9.77
C VAL A 158 -10.02 4.39 8.48
N ARG A 159 -10.64 3.23 8.26
CA ARG A 159 -11.54 2.96 7.14
C ARG A 159 -12.68 3.99 7.04
N ALA A 160 -13.32 4.33 8.17
CA ALA A 160 -14.37 5.34 8.21
C ALA A 160 -13.85 6.74 7.85
N LEU A 161 -12.64 7.10 8.30
CA LEU A 161 -11.98 8.35 7.92
C LEU A 161 -11.67 8.40 6.42
N VAL A 162 -11.18 7.30 5.85
CA VAL A 162 -10.85 7.22 4.41
C VAL A 162 -12.12 7.33 3.57
N ARG A 163 -13.22 6.64 3.93
CA ARG A 163 -14.53 6.78 3.25
C ARG A 163 -15.03 8.23 3.29
N ALA A 164 -14.99 8.85 4.47
CA ALA A 164 -15.39 10.25 4.63
C ALA A 164 -14.53 11.20 3.78
N LEU A 165 -13.23 10.94 3.68
CA LEU A 165 -12.31 11.70 2.84
C LEU A 165 -12.58 11.51 1.34
N ASN A 166 -12.84 10.28 0.89
CA ASN A 166 -13.23 9.99 -0.49
C ASN A 166 -14.49 10.75 -0.90
N ALA A 167 -15.48 10.86 -0.01
CA ALA A 167 -16.66 11.69 -0.25
C ALA A 167 -16.33 13.20 -0.33
N LEU A 168 -15.33 13.69 0.42
CA LEU A 168 -14.86 15.08 0.29
C LEU A 168 -14.12 15.30 -1.04
N LEU A 169 -13.27 14.36 -1.46
CA LEU A 169 -12.59 14.38 -2.75
C LEU A 169 -13.61 14.42 -3.90
N ALA A 170 -14.69 13.66 -3.79
CA ALA A 170 -15.80 13.68 -4.74
C ALA A 170 -16.47 15.05 -4.83
N LYS A 171 -16.80 15.66 -3.68
CA LYS A 171 -17.40 17.01 -3.63
C LYS A 171 -16.48 18.09 -4.21
N ALA A 172 -15.17 17.90 -4.09
CA ALA A 172 -14.15 18.77 -4.66
C ALA A 172 -13.81 18.45 -6.14
N ASN A 173 -14.48 17.50 -6.78
CA ASN A 173 -14.23 17.04 -8.15
C ASN A 173 -12.80 16.57 -8.41
N VAL A 174 -12.13 16.01 -7.40
CA VAL A 174 -10.86 15.30 -7.59
C VAL A 174 -11.15 13.97 -8.30
N SER A 175 -10.31 13.53 -9.24
CA SER A 175 -10.52 12.28 -9.98
C SER A 175 -10.07 11.04 -9.22
N GLU A 176 -9.02 11.18 -8.40
CA GLU A 176 -8.41 10.10 -7.63
C GLU A 176 -9.13 9.86 -6.31
N ARG A 177 -9.10 8.60 -5.85
CA ARG A 177 -9.62 8.16 -4.55
C ARG A 177 -8.63 7.23 -3.87
N LEU A 178 -8.72 7.20 -2.55
CA LEU A 178 -8.00 6.24 -1.74
C LEU A 178 -8.71 4.89 -1.80
N VAL A 179 -7.97 3.85 -2.19
CA VAL A 179 -8.47 2.47 -2.32
C VAL A 179 -7.69 1.56 -1.38
N PRO A 180 -8.35 0.65 -0.62
CA PRO A 180 -7.68 -0.28 0.27
C PRO A 180 -7.01 -1.40 -0.53
N LEU A 181 -5.72 -1.64 -0.24
CA LEU A 181 -5.05 -2.86 -0.68
C LEU A 181 -5.33 -4.01 0.32
N VAL A 182 -5.10 -5.26 -0.10
CA VAL A 182 -5.26 -6.44 0.76
C VAL A 182 -4.44 -6.26 2.05
N PRO A 183 -5.06 -6.18 3.24
CA PRO A 183 -4.36 -5.98 4.50
C PRO A 183 -3.58 -7.23 4.93
N ASP A 184 -2.73 -7.07 5.94
CA ASP A 184 -2.24 -8.21 6.72
C ASP A 184 -2.80 -8.21 8.15
N GLU A 185 -2.27 -9.07 9.02
CA GLU A 185 -2.76 -9.22 10.40
C GLU A 185 -2.65 -7.93 11.25
N SER A 186 -1.83 -6.95 10.84
CA SER A 186 -1.52 -5.77 11.66
C SER A 186 -1.32 -4.47 10.87
N ARG A 187 -1.70 -4.47 9.59
CA ARG A 187 -1.51 -3.32 8.70
C ARG A 187 -2.65 -3.23 7.72
N GLU A 188 -3.22 -2.04 7.65
CA GLU A 188 -4.12 -1.61 6.59
C GLU A 188 -3.44 -0.52 5.74
N LEU A 189 -3.75 -0.52 4.43
CA LEU A 189 -3.03 0.30 3.47
C LEU A 189 -3.96 0.85 2.40
N TYR A 190 -3.76 2.13 2.07
CA TYR A 190 -4.54 2.87 1.11
C TYR A 190 -3.61 3.58 0.11
N VAL A 191 -4.03 3.61 -1.16
CA VAL A 191 -3.31 4.25 -2.27
C VAL A 191 -4.25 5.12 -3.08
N GLY A 192 -3.75 6.24 -3.58
CA GLY A 192 -4.49 7.16 -4.45
C GLY A 192 -4.46 6.68 -5.89
N VAL A 193 -5.63 6.38 -6.46
CA VAL A 193 -5.75 5.93 -7.85
C VAL A 193 -6.97 6.53 -8.52
N THR A 194 -6.95 6.58 -9.86
CA THR A 194 -8.16 6.81 -10.66
C THR A 194 -9.08 5.59 -10.62
N GLU A 195 -10.31 5.72 -11.10
CA GLU A 195 -11.24 4.59 -11.20
C GLU A 195 -10.66 3.46 -12.08
N GLU A 196 -9.99 3.80 -13.18
CA GLU A 196 -9.32 2.83 -14.06
C GLU A 196 -8.17 2.09 -13.34
N GLY A 197 -7.34 2.82 -12.60
CA GLY A 197 -6.30 2.24 -11.76
C GLY A 197 -6.88 1.30 -10.71
N ALA A 198 -7.99 1.68 -10.07
CA ALA A 198 -8.67 0.86 -9.08
C ALA A 198 -9.26 -0.43 -9.68
N MET A 199 -9.81 -0.37 -10.89
CA MET A 199 -10.27 -1.57 -11.60
C MET A 199 -9.10 -2.51 -11.93
N THR A 200 -7.93 -1.95 -12.29
CA THR A 200 -6.70 -2.72 -12.53
C THR A 200 -6.26 -3.45 -11.26
N LEU A 201 -6.25 -2.76 -10.11
CA LEU A 201 -5.91 -3.38 -8.82
C LEU A 201 -6.93 -4.46 -8.41
N LEU A 202 -8.22 -4.22 -8.63
CA LEU A 202 -9.29 -5.17 -8.34
C LEU A 202 -9.15 -6.45 -9.15
N GLN A 203 -8.96 -6.33 -10.47
CA GLN A 203 -8.76 -7.49 -11.36
C GLN A 203 -7.47 -8.26 -11.03
N GLY A 204 -6.44 -7.55 -10.57
CA GLY A 204 -5.19 -8.13 -10.10
C GLY A 204 -5.27 -8.76 -8.70
N GLY A 205 -6.41 -8.71 -8.01
CA GLY A 205 -6.56 -9.23 -6.64
C GLY A 205 -5.65 -8.52 -5.63
N CYS A 206 -5.42 -7.22 -5.84
CA CYS A 206 -4.59 -6.39 -4.98
C CYS A 206 -5.40 -5.57 -3.98
N THR A 207 -6.71 -5.44 -4.18
CA THR A 207 -7.63 -4.75 -3.27
C THR A 207 -8.24 -5.70 -2.25
N GLU A 208 -8.53 -5.19 -1.06
CA GLU A 208 -9.32 -5.93 -0.06
C GLU A 208 -10.76 -6.17 -0.55
N LEU A 209 -11.32 -5.18 -1.24
CA LEU A 209 -12.65 -5.25 -1.83
C LEU A 209 -12.61 -6.16 -3.07
N SER A 210 -13.55 -7.08 -3.18
CA SER A 210 -13.61 -8.08 -4.27
C SER A 210 -14.67 -7.81 -5.33
N ALA A 211 -15.55 -6.82 -5.11
CA ALA A 211 -16.63 -6.47 -6.01
C ALA A 211 -16.52 -5.01 -6.49
N VAL A 212 -16.80 -4.79 -7.78
CA VAL A 212 -16.80 -3.44 -8.40
C VAL A 212 -17.75 -2.48 -7.69
N ALA A 213 -18.94 -2.96 -7.32
CA ALA A 213 -19.94 -2.14 -6.62
C ALA A 213 -19.43 -1.66 -5.26
N ALA A 214 -18.86 -2.57 -4.46
CA ALA A 214 -18.28 -2.25 -3.15
C ALA A 214 -17.09 -1.28 -3.28
N LEU A 215 -16.26 -1.45 -4.31
CA LEU A 215 -15.13 -0.55 -4.58
C LEU A 215 -15.59 0.86 -4.93
N ARG A 216 -16.60 1.01 -5.81
CA ARG A 216 -17.16 2.32 -6.18
C ARG A 216 -17.84 3.00 -5.00
N GLU A 217 -18.60 2.25 -4.21
CA GLU A 217 -19.23 2.73 -2.99
C GLU A 217 -18.19 3.24 -1.98
N PHE A 218 -17.17 2.43 -1.68
CA PHE A 218 -16.06 2.81 -0.80
C PHE A 218 -15.33 4.07 -1.27
N ALA A 219 -15.07 4.14 -2.57
CA ALA A 219 -14.33 5.24 -3.18
C ALA A 219 -15.21 6.48 -3.45
N SER A 220 -16.54 6.41 -3.28
CA SER A 220 -17.45 7.50 -3.65
C SER A 220 -17.25 7.97 -5.10
N TRP A 221 -17.18 7.02 -6.03
CA TRP A 221 -17.25 7.27 -7.48
C TRP A 221 -18.69 7.21 -7.98
#